data_AF-F5Y154-F1
#
_entry.id   AF-F5Y154-F1
#
_cell.length_a   1.000
_cell.length_b   1.000
_cell.length_c   1.000
_cell.angle_alpha   90.00
_cell.angle_beta   90.00
_cell.angle_gamma   90.00
#
_symmetry.space_group_name_H-M   'P 1'
#
loop_
_entity.id
_entity.type
_entity.pdbx_description
1 polymer ?
#
loop_
_entity_poly.entity_id
_entity_poly.type
_entity_poly.pdbx_seq_one_letter_code
_entity_poly.pdbx_strand_id
1 'polypeptide(L)'
;MAPLRRAAAAEFVGTALLLCAVIGSGIMAERLAGGNMAVALLANTLATVFALFVLIEVLGPVSGAHFNPVVTLVLVGLRLWHGPWRAAMLYIACQLAGAVAGAWLAHAMFEVDILQFSAKLRGDWDLGGRFTGWGQWLAEAVAAAGLVVVVLGAPQGRAAGLVACYIGAAYWFTASTSFANPAAVLGRMFSDSFAGIAPASAPGFVLAQLAGGLTGAALASRVLGFRAR
;
A
#
# COMPACT_ATOMS: atom_id res chain seq x y z
N MET A 1 -22.78 -4.05 2.14
CA MET A 1 -21.84 -3.89 1.02
C MET A 1 -22.61 -3.78 -0.27
N ALA A 2 -22.07 -3.06 -1.26
CA ALA A 2 -22.65 -2.99 -2.58
C ALA A 2 -22.62 -4.35 -3.31
N PRO A 3 -23.34 -4.53 -4.44
CA PRO A 3 -23.17 -5.70 -5.29
C PRO A 3 -21.71 -5.90 -5.69
N LEU A 4 -21.25 -7.16 -5.78
CA LEU A 4 -19.83 -7.51 -5.98
C LEU A 4 -19.17 -6.75 -7.13
N ARG A 5 -19.86 -6.59 -8.27
CA ARG A 5 -19.34 -5.87 -9.43
C ARG A 5 -19.02 -4.41 -9.12
N ARG A 6 -19.87 -3.73 -8.36
CA ARG A 6 -19.67 -2.34 -7.91
C ARG A 6 -18.57 -2.24 -6.86
N ALA A 7 -18.51 -3.21 -5.97
CA ALA A 7 -17.52 -3.26 -4.90
C ALA A 7 -16.11 -3.53 -5.45
N ALA A 8 -15.96 -4.47 -6.38
CA ALA A 8 -14.70 -4.73 -7.08
C ALA A 8 -14.25 -3.54 -7.95
N ALA A 9 -15.18 -2.85 -8.62
CA ALA A 9 -14.87 -1.63 -9.35
C ALA A 9 -14.38 -0.51 -8.41
N ALA A 10 -14.96 -0.39 -7.20
CA ALA A 10 -14.48 0.56 -6.20
C ALA A 10 -13.07 0.22 -5.70
N GLU A 11 -12.72 -1.07 -5.55
CA GLU A 11 -11.34 -1.47 -5.25
C GLU A 11 -10.37 -1.11 -6.38
N PHE A 12 -10.75 -1.35 -7.64
CA PHE A 12 -9.95 -0.94 -8.79
C PHE A 12 -9.72 0.58 -8.81
N VAL A 13 -10.81 1.36 -8.75
CA VAL A 13 -10.75 2.83 -8.82
C VAL A 13 -9.98 3.41 -7.63
N GLY A 14 -10.26 2.92 -6.42
CA GLY A 14 -9.59 3.40 -5.22
C GLY A 14 -8.09 3.09 -5.24
N THR A 15 -7.68 1.87 -5.62
CA THR A 15 -6.25 1.56 -5.74
C THR A 15 -5.59 2.32 -6.89
N ALA A 16 -6.27 2.52 -8.02
CA ALA A 16 -5.75 3.33 -9.13
C ALA A 16 -5.51 4.80 -8.73
N LEU A 17 -6.49 5.44 -8.08
CA LEU A 17 -6.34 6.82 -7.63
C LEU A 17 -5.31 6.95 -6.52
N LEU A 18 -5.23 5.97 -5.60
CA LEU A 18 -4.20 5.94 -4.57
C LEU A 18 -2.80 5.89 -5.20
N LEU A 19 -2.56 4.96 -6.14
CA LEU A 19 -1.25 4.83 -6.79
C LEU A 19 -0.93 6.01 -7.71
N CYS A 20 -1.94 6.58 -8.37
CA CYS A 20 -1.77 7.82 -9.12
C CYS A 20 -1.32 8.97 -8.21
N ALA A 21 -1.93 9.13 -7.03
CA ALA A 21 -1.53 10.15 -6.07
C ALA A 21 -0.13 9.91 -5.51
N VAL A 22 0.19 8.65 -5.14
CA VAL A 22 1.50 8.27 -4.62
C VAL A 22 2.62 8.51 -5.64
N ILE A 23 2.44 8.09 -6.89
CA ILE A 23 3.47 8.21 -7.93
C ILE A 23 3.54 9.64 -8.44
N GLY A 24 2.40 10.26 -8.75
CA GLY A 24 2.32 11.62 -9.26
C GLY A 24 2.87 12.65 -8.27
N SER A 25 2.56 12.51 -6.98
CA SER A 25 3.17 13.39 -5.96
C SER A 25 4.66 13.14 -5.80
N GLY A 26 5.15 11.92 -6.04
CA GLY A 26 6.59 11.60 -6.03
C GLY A 26 7.33 12.31 -7.17
N ILE A 27 6.80 12.22 -8.39
CA ILE A 27 7.33 12.91 -9.57
C ILE A 27 7.33 14.43 -9.34
N MET A 28 6.21 14.99 -8.89
CA MET A 28 6.11 16.43 -8.61
C MET A 28 7.10 16.87 -7.54
N ALA A 29 7.15 16.13 -6.43
CA ALA A 29 8.00 16.49 -5.30
C ALA A 29 9.49 16.41 -5.65
N GLU A 30 9.92 15.40 -6.41
CA GLU A 30 11.30 15.29 -6.89
C GLU A 30 11.68 16.46 -7.80
N ARG A 31 10.79 16.86 -8.72
CA ARG A 31 11.00 18.03 -9.62
C ARG A 31 11.09 19.36 -8.84
N LEU A 32 10.27 19.54 -7.79
CA LEU A 32 10.20 20.80 -7.03
C LEU A 32 11.24 20.91 -5.91
N ALA A 33 11.69 19.80 -5.34
CA ALA A 33 12.51 19.82 -4.13
C ALA A 33 13.97 20.24 -4.36
N GLY A 34 14.42 20.43 -5.60
CA GLY A 34 15.77 20.90 -5.92
C GLY A 34 16.88 20.00 -5.33
N GLY A 35 16.65 18.69 -5.30
CA GLY A 35 17.56 17.70 -4.72
C GLY A 35 17.37 17.44 -3.21
N ASN A 36 16.48 18.17 -2.52
CA ASN A 36 16.20 17.93 -1.10
C ASN A 36 15.22 16.76 -0.91
N MET A 37 15.76 15.57 -0.65
CA MET A 37 14.96 14.36 -0.48
C MET A 37 14.04 14.37 0.75
N ALA A 38 14.37 15.12 1.80
CA ALA A 38 13.48 15.24 2.95
C ALA A 38 12.20 16.01 2.61
N VAL A 39 12.32 17.09 1.82
CA VAL A 39 11.15 17.84 1.32
C VAL A 39 10.35 17.00 0.33
N ALA A 40 11.03 16.27 -0.56
CA ALA A 40 10.35 15.40 -1.51
C ALA A 40 9.52 14.31 -0.81
N LEU A 41 10.12 13.65 0.19
CA LEU A 41 9.45 12.65 1.03
C LEU A 41 8.27 13.26 1.79
N LEU A 42 8.42 14.47 2.36
CA LEU A 42 7.36 15.14 3.10
C LEU A 42 6.15 15.44 2.22
N ALA A 43 6.36 16.01 1.03
CA ALA A 43 5.28 16.30 0.09
C ALA A 43 4.57 15.03 -0.39
N ASN A 44 5.33 13.97 -0.70
CA ASN A 44 4.78 12.67 -1.07
C ASN A 44 3.97 12.03 0.07
N THR A 45 4.47 12.15 1.31
CA THR A 45 3.77 11.65 2.51
C THR A 45 2.41 12.34 2.67
N LEU A 46 2.39 13.68 2.64
CA LEU A 46 1.15 14.45 2.84
C LEU A 46 0.11 14.13 1.77
N ALA A 47 0.52 14.09 0.49
CA ALA A 47 -0.37 13.73 -0.61
C ALA A 47 -0.95 12.32 -0.43
N THR A 48 -0.11 11.36 -0.04
CA THR A 48 -0.55 9.97 0.22
C THR A 48 -1.54 9.90 1.38
N VAL A 49 -1.27 10.60 2.49
CA VAL A 49 -2.16 10.64 3.67
C VAL A 49 -3.53 11.19 3.30
N PHE A 50 -3.58 12.33 2.60
CA PHE A 50 -4.86 12.93 2.20
C PHE A 50 -5.61 12.08 1.19
N ALA A 51 -4.92 11.54 0.19
CA ALA A 51 -5.55 10.64 -0.80
C ALA A 51 -6.13 9.40 -0.10
N LEU A 52 -5.36 8.76 0.78
CA LEU A 52 -5.80 7.55 1.47
C LEU A 52 -7.00 7.84 2.38
N PHE A 53 -6.97 8.94 3.14
CA PHE A 53 -8.10 9.37 3.96
C PHE A 53 -9.38 9.54 3.14
N VAL A 54 -9.32 10.35 2.08
CA VAL A 54 -10.48 10.65 1.22
C VAL A 54 -11.00 9.38 0.54
N LEU A 55 -10.11 8.55 -0.01
CA LEU A 55 -10.51 7.35 -0.72
C LEU A 55 -11.17 6.33 0.21
N ILE A 56 -10.66 6.15 1.44
CA ILE A 56 -11.30 5.24 2.41
C ILE A 56 -12.64 5.80 2.87
N GLU A 57 -12.75 7.10 3.16
CA GLU A 57 -14.04 7.72 3.54
C GLU A 57 -15.11 7.56 2.45
N VAL A 58 -14.75 7.82 1.19
CA VAL A 58 -15.70 7.83 0.09
C VAL A 58 -16.08 6.42 -0.37
N LEU A 59 -15.10 5.51 -0.48
CA LEU A 59 -15.31 4.18 -1.07
C LEU A 59 -15.48 3.08 -0.01
N GLY A 60 -15.15 3.34 1.25
CA GLY A 60 -15.35 2.43 2.37
C GLY A 60 -16.79 1.91 2.47
N PRO A 61 -17.82 2.77 2.38
CA PRO A 61 -19.22 2.32 2.36
C PRO A 61 -19.59 1.42 1.16
N VAL A 62 -18.79 1.43 0.08
CA VAL A 62 -19.06 0.66 -1.15
C VAL A 62 -18.41 -0.72 -1.09
N SER A 63 -17.10 -0.78 -0.86
CA SER A 63 -16.29 -2.01 -0.94
C SER A 63 -15.67 -2.47 0.37
N GLY A 64 -15.66 -1.61 1.40
CA GLY A 64 -14.78 -1.75 2.56
C GLY A 64 -13.44 -1.05 2.40
N ALA A 65 -13.13 -0.51 1.21
CA ALA A 65 -11.90 0.22 0.88
C ALA A 65 -10.63 -0.51 1.35
N HIS A 66 -10.48 -1.77 0.94
CA HIS A 66 -9.30 -2.55 1.36
C HIS A 66 -8.05 -1.98 0.69
N PHE A 67 -8.12 -1.76 -0.63
CA PHE A 67 -7.06 -1.26 -1.51
C PHE A 67 -5.72 -2.00 -1.40
N ASN A 68 -5.72 -3.16 -0.74
CA ASN A 68 -4.54 -3.84 -0.28
C ASN A 68 -4.82 -5.35 -0.20
N PRO A 69 -4.04 -6.16 -0.93
CA PRO A 69 -4.17 -7.61 -0.89
C PRO A 69 -3.98 -8.21 0.50
N VAL A 70 -3.03 -7.70 1.31
CA VAL A 70 -2.79 -8.20 2.67
C VAL A 70 -4.00 -7.97 3.56
N VAL A 71 -4.59 -6.77 3.53
CA VAL A 71 -5.81 -6.46 4.30
C VAL A 71 -6.94 -7.40 3.88
N THR A 72 -7.14 -7.59 2.57
CA THR A 72 -8.17 -8.51 2.04
C THR A 72 -7.96 -9.94 2.55
N LEU A 73 -6.72 -10.45 2.49
CA LEU A 73 -6.39 -11.80 2.95
C LEU A 73 -6.56 -11.96 4.46
N VAL A 74 -6.18 -10.95 5.26
CA VAL A 74 -6.36 -10.98 6.72
C VAL A 74 -7.85 -11.04 7.08
N LEU A 75 -8.69 -10.21 6.45
CA LEU A 75 -10.13 -10.22 6.70
C LEU A 75 -10.76 -11.57 6.32
N VAL A 76 -10.29 -12.21 5.24
CA VAL A 76 -10.71 -13.57 4.89
C VAL A 76 -10.24 -14.59 5.92
N GLY A 77 -8.96 -14.57 6.30
CA GLY A 77 -8.38 -15.51 7.26
C GLY A 77 -9.03 -15.43 8.65
N LEU A 78 -9.45 -14.23 9.06
CA LEU A 78 -10.18 -13.98 10.30
C LEU A 78 -11.70 -14.14 10.17
N ARG A 79 -12.21 -14.61 9.03
CA ARG A 79 -13.67 -14.81 8.78
C ARG A 79 -14.52 -13.53 8.94
N LEU A 80 -13.90 -12.37 8.77
CA LEU A 80 -14.58 -11.06 8.74
C LEU A 80 -15.06 -10.72 7.32
N TRP A 81 -14.63 -11.50 6.34
CA TRP A 81 -15.14 -11.45 4.97
C TRP A 81 -16.39 -12.32 4.82
N HIS A 82 -17.51 -11.71 4.43
CA HIS A 82 -18.80 -12.40 4.28
C HIS A 82 -19.05 -12.94 2.85
N GLY A 83 -18.17 -12.67 1.89
CA GLY A 83 -18.30 -13.16 0.51
C GLY A 83 -17.61 -14.51 0.27
N PRO A 84 -17.78 -15.12 -0.91
CA PRO A 84 -17.01 -16.30 -1.29
C PRO A 84 -15.52 -15.94 -1.51
N TRP A 85 -14.62 -16.92 -1.38
CA TRP A 85 -13.18 -16.75 -1.66
C TRP A 85 -12.91 -16.14 -3.04
N ARG A 86 -13.68 -16.55 -4.06
CA ARG A 86 -13.57 -16.01 -5.43
C ARG A 86 -13.79 -14.50 -5.49
N ALA A 87 -14.65 -13.95 -4.63
CA ALA A 87 -14.88 -12.51 -4.56
C ALA A 87 -13.69 -11.77 -3.94
N ALA A 88 -13.02 -12.36 -2.93
CA ALA A 88 -11.78 -11.82 -2.39
C ALA A 88 -10.65 -11.85 -3.43
N MET A 89 -10.56 -12.91 -4.24
CA MET A 89 -9.59 -12.96 -5.36
C MET A 89 -9.87 -11.91 -6.42
N LEU A 90 -11.15 -11.62 -6.70
CA LEU A 90 -11.53 -10.53 -7.59
C LEU A 90 -11.11 -9.16 -7.03
N TYR A 91 -11.27 -8.93 -5.72
CA TYR A 91 -10.75 -7.72 -5.06
C TYR A 91 -9.25 -7.58 -5.28
N ILE A 92 -8.47 -8.63 -5.00
CA ILE A 92 -7.01 -8.60 -5.18
C ILE A 92 -6.65 -8.32 -6.64
N ALA A 93 -7.29 -8.99 -7.60
CA ALA A 93 -7.05 -8.75 -9.02
C ALA A 93 -7.36 -7.30 -9.42
N CYS A 94 -8.47 -6.74 -8.94
CA CYS A 94 -8.84 -5.34 -9.18
C CYS A 94 -7.86 -4.36 -8.52
N GLN A 95 -7.37 -4.63 -7.32
CA GLN A 95 -6.35 -3.81 -6.64
C GLN A 95 -5.05 -3.81 -7.43
N LEU A 96 -4.57 -4.98 -7.86
CA LEU A 96 -3.34 -5.11 -8.65
C LEU A 96 -3.46 -4.40 -10.00
N ALA A 97 -4.56 -4.62 -10.73
CA ALA A 97 -4.81 -3.94 -12.01
C ALA A 97 -4.97 -2.43 -11.83
N GLY A 98 -5.66 -2.00 -10.76
CA GLY A 98 -5.82 -0.60 -10.41
C GLY A 98 -4.48 0.06 -10.14
N ALA A 99 -3.59 -0.58 -9.37
CA ALA A 99 -2.27 -0.06 -9.07
C ALA A 99 -1.43 0.23 -10.34
N VAL A 100 -1.45 -0.68 -11.32
CA VAL A 100 -0.78 -0.48 -12.62
C VAL A 100 -1.43 0.67 -13.41
N ALA A 101 -2.76 0.69 -13.48
CA ALA A 101 -3.48 1.78 -14.16
C ALA A 101 -3.21 3.15 -13.52
N GLY A 102 -3.08 3.20 -12.19
CA GLY A 102 -2.73 4.41 -11.44
C GLY A 102 -1.34 4.93 -11.77
N ALA A 103 -0.36 4.04 -11.91
CA ALA A 103 1.00 4.40 -12.34
C ALA A 103 0.99 5.03 -13.73
N TRP A 104 0.33 4.39 -14.69
CA TRP A 104 0.22 4.89 -16.06
C TRP A 104 -0.55 6.20 -16.16
N LEU A 105 -1.60 6.37 -15.36
CA LEU A 105 -2.34 7.63 -15.29
C LEU A 105 -1.45 8.77 -14.78
N ALA A 106 -0.67 8.54 -13.71
CA ALA A 106 0.30 9.52 -13.25
C ALA A 106 1.32 9.84 -14.35
N HIS A 107 1.83 8.83 -15.06
CA HIS A 107 2.80 9.06 -16.14
C HIS A 107 2.23 9.92 -17.26
N ALA A 108 1.00 9.63 -17.68
CA ALA A 108 0.30 10.43 -18.68
C ALA A 108 0.10 11.89 -18.23
N MET A 109 -0.25 12.12 -16.95
CA MET A 109 -0.42 13.48 -16.41
C MET A 109 0.87 14.29 -16.34
N PHE A 110 2.02 13.63 -16.22
CA PHE A 110 3.33 14.26 -16.06
C PHE A 110 4.21 14.20 -17.32
N GLU A 111 3.64 13.72 -18.43
CA GLU A 111 4.30 13.55 -19.73
C GLU A 111 5.64 12.80 -19.62
N VAL A 112 5.64 11.70 -18.86
CA VAL A 112 6.78 10.76 -18.80
C VAL A 112 6.42 9.45 -19.49
N ASP A 113 7.42 8.64 -19.81
CA ASP A 113 7.23 7.35 -20.48
C ASP A 113 6.23 6.49 -19.69
N ILE A 114 5.10 6.15 -20.35
CA ILE A 114 4.01 5.44 -19.70
C ILE A 114 4.44 4.03 -19.32
N LEU A 115 5.02 3.29 -20.27
CA LEU A 115 5.45 1.91 -20.09
C LEU A 115 6.94 1.87 -19.72
N GLN A 116 7.22 1.74 -18.43
CA GLN A 116 8.57 1.61 -17.91
C GLN A 116 8.58 0.70 -16.67
N PHE A 117 9.77 0.22 -16.32
CA PHE A 117 10.03 -0.47 -15.06
C PHE A 117 11.03 0.32 -14.24
N SER A 118 10.85 0.33 -12.91
CA SER A 118 11.80 1.01 -12.04
C SER A 118 13.13 0.26 -11.96
N ALA A 119 14.23 1.01 -11.92
CA ALA A 119 15.56 0.54 -11.62
C ALA A 119 15.94 0.72 -10.13
N LYS A 120 15.04 1.27 -9.30
CA LYS A 120 15.29 1.57 -7.88
C LYS A 120 15.36 0.29 -7.04
N LEU A 121 16.56 -0.26 -6.88
CA LEU A 121 16.79 -1.40 -6.00
C LEU A 121 16.51 -1.03 -4.54
N ARG A 122 15.71 -1.87 -3.88
CA ARG A 122 15.37 -1.77 -2.46
C ARG A 122 15.81 -3.05 -1.76
N GLY A 123 17.09 -3.07 -1.41
CA GLY A 123 17.81 -4.27 -0.98
C GLY A 123 18.46 -4.97 -2.16
N ASP A 124 19.77 -5.14 -2.09
CA ASP A 124 20.59 -5.80 -3.11
C ASP A 124 21.74 -6.60 -2.48
N TRP A 125 22.33 -7.50 -3.25
CA TRP A 125 23.54 -8.23 -2.88
C TRP A 125 24.76 -7.38 -3.18
N ASP A 126 25.52 -7.02 -2.14
CA ASP A 126 26.78 -6.31 -2.33
C ASP A 126 27.86 -7.20 -2.97
N LEU A 127 28.98 -6.60 -3.39
CA LEU A 127 30.12 -7.31 -3.99
C LEU A 127 30.74 -8.37 -3.06
N GLY A 128 30.44 -8.32 -1.76
CA GLY A 128 30.87 -9.30 -0.77
C GLY A 128 29.85 -10.42 -0.53
N GLY A 129 28.78 -10.49 -1.32
CA GLY A 129 27.72 -11.49 -1.17
C GLY A 129 26.82 -11.28 0.05
N ARG A 130 26.76 -10.07 0.62
CA ARG A 130 25.83 -9.75 1.71
C ARG A 130 24.59 -9.05 1.16
N PHE A 131 23.42 -9.51 1.60
CA PHE A 131 22.16 -8.85 1.29
C PHE A 131 21.98 -7.60 2.17
N THR A 132 21.67 -6.46 1.54
CA THR A 132 21.52 -5.14 2.20
C THR A 132 20.06 -4.75 2.47
N GLY A 133 19.08 -5.59 2.10
CA GLY A 133 17.65 -5.27 2.21
C GLY A 133 16.98 -5.63 3.54
N TRP A 134 17.70 -6.23 4.50
CA TRP A 134 17.10 -6.73 5.75
C TRP A 134 16.31 -5.67 6.52
N GLY A 135 16.87 -4.46 6.63
CA GLY A 135 16.20 -3.35 7.32
C GLY A 135 14.91 -2.90 6.62
N GLN A 136 14.89 -2.92 5.29
CA GLN A 136 13.70 -2.56 4.52
C GLN A 136 12.62 -3.64 4.58
N TRP A 137 13.00 -4.92 4.61
CA TRP A 137 12.04 -6.01 4.81
C TRP A 137 11.43 -5.97 6.21
N LEU A 138 12.25 -5.75 7.25
CA LEU A 138 11.71 -5.57 8.60
C LEU A 138 10.77 -4.37 8.67
N ALA A 139 11.14 -3.25 8.05
CA ALA A 139 10.32 -2.05 7.94
C ALA A 139 8.95 -2.35 7.31
N GLU A 140 8.90 -3.09 6.20
CA GLU A 140 7.65 -3.51 5.56
C GLU A 140 6.80 -4.45 6.41
N ALA A 141 7.43 -5.38 7.12
CA ALA A 141 6.73 -6.25 8.05
C ALA A 141 6.11 -5.46 9.22
N VAL A 142 6.86 -4.52 9.81
CA VAL A 142 6.38 -3.67 10.91
C VAL A 142 5.27 -2.75 10.43
N ALA A 143 5.42 -2.12 9.27
CA ALA A 143 4.40 -1.27 8.67
C ALA A 143 3.11 -2.04 8.37
N ALA A 144 3.21 -3.22 7.73
CA ALA A 144 2.03 -4.04 7.46
C ALA A 144 1.36 -4.57 8.74
N ALA A 145 2.16 -4.93 9.76
CA ALA A 145 1.63 -5.37 11.05
C ALA A 145 0.81 -4.28 11.75
N GLY A 146 1.38 -3.07 11.88
CA GLY A 146 0.65 -1.98 12.52
C GLY A 146 -0.54 -1.49 11.68
N LEU A 147 -0.45 -1.52 10.34
CA LEU A 147 -1.60 -1.25 9.47
C LEU A 147 -2.75 -2.22 9.78
N VAL A 148 -2.46 -3.52 9.88
CA VAL A 148 -3.49 -4.52 10.19
C VAL A 148 -4.05 -4.34 11.60
N VAL A 149 -3.22 -4.03 12.59
CA VAL A 149 -3.67 -3.71 13.95
C VAL A 149 -4.61 -2.51 13.94
N VAL A 150 -4.29 -1.46 13.18
CA VAL A 150 -5.12 -0.27 13.04
C VAL A 150 -6.44 -0.59 12.33
N VAL A 151 -6.41 -1.35 11.23
CA VAL A 151 -7.63 -1.75 10.50
C VAL A 151 -8.58 -2.55 11.39
N LEU A 152 -8.06 -3.53 12.15
CA LEU A 152 -8.87 -4.38 13.02
C LEU A 152 -9.30 -3.68 14.32
N GLY A 153 -8.49 -2.75 14.82
CA GLY A 153 -8.72 -2.03 16.07
C GLY A 153 -9.47 -0.69 15.92
N ALA A 154 -9.67 -0.20 14.69
CA ALA A 154 -10.32 1.08 14.46
C ALA A 154 -11.78 1.06 14.95
N PRO A 155 -12.19 2.04 15.77
CA PRO A 155 -13.60 2.24 16.09
C PRO A 155 -14.43 2.49 14.82
N GLN A 156 -15.72 2.20 14.90
CA GLN A 156 -16.64 2.41 13.78
C GLN A 156 -16.57 3.86 13.28
N GLY A 157 -16.37 4.02 11.96
CA GLY A 157 -16.27 5.33 11.31
C GLY A 157 -14.94 6.06 11.52
N ARG A 158 -13.92 5.45 12.15
CA ARG A 158 -12.60 6.07 12.36
C ARG A 158 -11.47 5.45 11.54
N ALA A 159 -11.75 4.39 10.78
CA ALA A 159 -10.74 3.63 10.04
C ALA A 159 -9.95 4.51 9.06
N ALA A 160 -10.62 5.39 8.30
CA ALA A 160 -9.95 6.25 7.31
C ALA A 160 -8.87 7.13 7.94
N GLY A 161 -9.20 7.87 9.00
CA GLY A 161 -8.27 8.73 9.71
C GLY A 161 -7.12 7.97 10.35
N LEU A 162 -7.42 6.85 11.04
CA LEU A 162 -6.39 6.07 11.73
C LEU A 162 -5.43 5.39 10.75
N VAL A 163 -5.95 4.81 9.67
CA VAL A 163 -5.13 4.19 8.62
C VAL A 163 -4.25 5.24 7.94
N ALA A 164 -4.81 6.39 7.56
CA ALA A 164 -4.06 7.47 6.93
C ALA A 164 -2.94 8.00 7.83
N CYS A 165 -3.23 8.28 9.12
CA CYS A 165 -2.23 8.73 10.08
C CYS A 165 -1.14 7.69 10.34
N TYR A 166 -1.50 6.41 10.46
CA TYR A 166 -0.53 5.36 10.68
C TYR A 166 0.42 5.21 9.48
N ILE A 167 -0.11 5.17 8.26
CA ILE A 167 0.72 5.12 7.04
C ILE A 167 1.60 6.38 6.94
N GLY A 168 1.05 7.56 7.21
CA GLY A 168 1.82 8.80 7.26
C GLY A 168 2.98 8.76 8.26
N ALA A 169 2.77 8.20 9.45
CA ALA A 169 3.84 7.98 10.42
C ALA A 169 4.85 6.95 9.90
N ALA A 170 4.38 5.85 9.31
CA ALA A 170 5.22 4.76 8.82
C ALA A 170 6.13 5.17 7.66
N TYR A 171 5.76 6.19 6.88
CA TYR A 171 6.68 6.81 5.91
C TYR A 171 7.98 7.31 6.56
N TRP A 172 7.91 7.74 7.82
CA TRP A 172 9.02 8.38 8.54
C TRP A 172 9.71 7.46 9.55
N PHE A 173 8.98 6.57 10.23
CA PHE A 173 9.61 5.68 11.22
C PHE A 173 10.16 4.38 10.63
N THR A 174 9.90 4.09 9.35
CA THR A 174 10.37 2.87 8.68
C THR A 174 11.40 3.15 7.58
N ALA A 175 12.39 2.27 7.45
CA ALA A 175 13.48 2.41 6.48
C ALA A 175 13.06 2.22 5.00
N SER A 176 11.82 1.75 4.75
CA SER A 176 11.30 1.45 3.42
C SER A 176 10.32 2.51 2.90
N THR A 177 10.02 3.56 3.68
CA THR A 177 8.92 4.51 3.43
C THR A 177 7.55 3.84 3.30
N SER A 178 7.33 2.75 4.05
CA SER A 178 6.06 2.03 4.26
C SER A 178 5.20 1.80 3.01
N PHE A 179 5.54 0.79 2.21
CA PHE A 179 4.67 0.36 1.10
C PHE A 179 3.47 -0.37 1.68
N ALA A 180 3.71 -1.30 2.61
CA ALA A 180 2.73 -2.04 3.41
C ALA A 180 1.58 -2.67 2.61
N ASN A 181 1.74 -2.86 1.30
CA ASN A 181 0.68 -3.18 0.36
C ASN A 181 1.26 -3.79 -0.93
N PRO A 182 0.97 -5.07 -1.24
CA PRO A 182 1.45 -5.71 -2.47
C PRO A 182 0.97 -5.03 -3.76
N ALA A 183 -0.21 -4.41 -3.76
CA ALA A 183 -0.66 -3.62 -4.91
C ALA A 183 0.17 -2.34 -5.06
N ALA A 184 0.53 -1.68 -3.96
CA ALA A 184 1.43 -0.53 -4.02
C ALA A 184 2.83 -0.92 -4.52
N VAL A 185 3.36 -2.08 -4.11
CA VAL A 185 4.60 -2.65 -4.65
C VAL A 185 4.49 -2.81 -6.17
N LEU A 186 3.44 -3.48 -6.65
CA LEU A 186 3.25 -3.72 -8.08
C LEU A 186 3.14 -2.41 -8.88
N GLY A 187 2.30 -1.46 -8.46
CA GLY A 187 2.15 -0.18 -9.16
C GLY A 187 3.47 0.60 -9.22
N ARG A 188 4.22 0.63 -8.12
CA ARG A 188 5.53 1.29 -8.04
C ARG A 188 6.62 0.59 -8.86
N MET A 189 6.46 -0.68 -9.22
CA MET A 189 7.36 -1.34 -10.19
C MET A 189 7.27 -0.72 -11.58
N PHE A 190 6.12 -0.15 -11.95
CA PHE A 190 5.88 0.44 -13.26
C PHE A 190 6.22 1.94 -13.33
N SER A 191 7.02 2.47 -12.39
CA SER A 191 7.43 3.88 -12.37
C SER A 191 8.85 4.04 -11.88
N ASP A 192 9.77 4.50 -12.73
CA ASP A 192 11.13 4.83 -12.32
C ASP A 192 11.26 6.26 -11.77
N SER A 193 10.44 6.54 -10.76
CA SER A 193 10.44 7.82 -10.03
C SER A 193 10.99 7.64 -8.61
N PHE A 194 11.03 8.73 -7.83
CA PHE A 194 11.22 8.70 -6.38
C PHE A 194 10.43 7.58 -5.67
N ALA A 195 9.20 7.31 -6.11
CA ALA A 195 8.32 6.31 -5.51
C ALA A 195 8.62 4.86 -5.96
N GLY A 196 9.54 4.64 -6.91
CA GLY A 196 9.76 3.37 -7.57
C GLY A 196 10.36 2.25 -6.71
N ILE A 197 10.19 1.01 -7.20
CA ILE A 197 10.87 -0.20 -6.71
C ILE A 197 11.19 -1.13 -7.88
N ALA A 198 12.42 -1.62 -7.96
CA ALA A 198 12.81 -2.56 -8.99
C ALA A 198 12.05 -3.91 -8.87
N PRO A 199 11.68 -4.55 -9.99
CA PRO A 199 11.02 -5.87 -9.96
C PRO A 199 11.77 -6.93 -9.15
N ALA A 200 13.11 -6.88 -9.12
CA ALA A 200 13.94 -7.80 -8.34
C ALA A 200 13.73 -7.66 -6.82
N SER A 201 13.39 -6.46 -6.32
CA SER A 201 13.17 -6.20 -4.90
C SER A 201 11.73 -6.49 -4.43
N ALA A 202 10.78 -6.55 -5.37
CA ALA A 202 9.35 -6.68 -5.07
C ALA A 202 8.96 -7.95 -4.29
N PRO A 203 9.46 -9.16 -4.61
CA PRO A 203 9.08 -10.38 -3.89
C PRO A 203 9.39 -10.31 -2.39
N GLY A 204 10.56 -9.78 -2.02
CA GLY A 204 10.97 -9.63 -0.62
C GLY A 204 10.04 -8.70 0.17
N PHE A 205 9.64 -7.59 -0.44
CA PHE A 205 8.66 -6.66 0.15
C PHE A 205 7.30 -7.33 0.35
N VAL A 206 6.78 -8.03 -0.66
CA VAL A 206 5.48 -8.73 -0.55
C VAL A 206 5.50 -9.81 0.53
N LEU A 207 6.58 -10.61 0.61
CA LEU A 207 6.73 -11.63 1.65
C LEU A 207 6.79 -11.02 3.05
N ALA A 208 7.55 -9.93 3.22
CA ALA A 208 7.62 -9.21 4.48
C ALA A 208 6.26 -8.64 4.90
N GLN A 209 5.50 -8.07 3.96
CA GLN A 209 4.16 -7.53 4.21
C GLN A 209 3.15 -8.63 4.60
N LEU A 210 3.23 -9.82 3.98
CA LEU A 210 2.41 -10.97 4.35
C LEU A 210 2.73 -11.45 5.77
N ALA A 211 4.02 -11.57 6.11
CA ALA A 211 4.45 -11.91 7.47
C ALA A 211 4.01 -10.84 8.49
N GLY A 212 4.12 -9.56 8.12
CA GLY A 212 3.61 -8.43 8.87
C GLY A 212 2.11 -8.52 9.10
N GLY A 213 1.33 -8.79 8.06
CA GLY A 213 -0.13 -8.92 8.17
C GLY A 213 -0.57 -10.05 9.10
N LEU A 214 0.08 -11.21 9.03
CA LEU A 214 -0.14 -12.33 9.97
C LEU A 214 0.20 -11.93 11.41
N THR A 215 1.34 -11.25 11.59
CA THR A 215 1.79 -10.76 12.91
C THR A 215 0.81 -9.73 13.47
N GLY A 216 0.36 -8.79 12.65
CA GLY A 216 -0.62 -7.77 13.01
C GLY A 216 -1.97 -8.39 13.42
N ALA A 217 -2.45 -9.40 12.69
CA ALA A 217 -3.66 -10.12 13.06
C ALA A 217 -3.52 -10.84 14.42
N ALA A 218 -2.37 -11.47 14.67
CA ALA A 218 -2.08 -12.11 15.96
C ALA A 218 -1.97 -11.07 17.10
N LEU A 219 -1.37 -9.90 16.85
CA LEU A 219 -1.28 -8.81 17.82
C LEU A 219 -2.65 -8.21 18.14
N ALA A 220 -3.47 -7.93 17.12
CA ALA A 220 -4.82 -7.41 17.32
C ALA A 220 -5.65 -8.35 18.20
N SER A 221 -5.58 -9.66 17.97
CA SER A 221 -6.32 -10.63 18.79
C SER A 221 -5.85 -10.72 20.24
N ARG A 222 -4.54 -10.67 20.48
CA ARG A 222 -3.96 -10.79 21.83
C ARG A 222 -3.99 -9.50 22.63
N VAL A 223 -3.69 -8.37 22.01
CA VAL A 223 -3.49 -7.08 22.70
C VAL A 223 -4.78 -6.27 22.77
N LEU A 224 -5.55 -6.22 21.67
CA LEU A 224 -6.81 -5.47 21.63
C LEU A 224 -8.00 -6.31 22.09
N GLY A 225 -7.77 -7.59 22.44
CA GLY A 225 -8.84 -8.54 22.75
C GLY A 225 -9.77 -8.80 21.55
N PHE A 226 -9.32 -8.49 20.33
CA PHE A 226 -10.11 -8.70 19.13
C PHE A 226 -10.40 -10.20 18.95
N ARG A 227 -11.66 -10.59 18.99
CA ARG A 227 -12.08 -11.97 18.71
C ARG A 227 -12.81 -12.00 17.37
N ALA A 228 -12.15 -12.58 16.37
CA ALA A 228 -12.86 -13.09 15.19
C ALA A 228 -13.95 -14.04 15.70
N ARG A 229 -15.21 -13.70 15.47
CA ARG A 229 -16.35 -14.55 15.86
C ARG A 229 -16.47 -15.73 14.91
#